data_AF-A0A7Y2YI20-F1
#
_entry.id   AF-A0A7Y2YI20-F1
#
_cell.length_a   1.000
_cell.length_b   1.000
_cell.length_c   1.000
_cell.angle_alpha   90.00
_cell.angle_beta   90.00
_cell.angle_gamma   90.00
#
_symmetry.space_group_name_H-M   'P 1'
#
loop_
_entity.id
_entity.type
_entity.pdbx_description
1 polymer ?
#
loop_
_entity_poly.entity_id
_entity_poly.type
_entity_poly.pdbx_seq_one_letter_code
_entity_poly.pdbx_strand_id
1 'polypeptide(L)'
;VIAAVSPLMGLLGTVTGMISTFDIITEFGTGDPKLLSSGISIALVTTEVGLAVAIPALIFGNLLSGWAESIKDDMEKAALRVMNLYKGKPLIQQAA
;
A
#
# COMPACT_ATOMS: atom_id res chain seq x y z
N VAL A 1 6.52 0.39 1.97
CA VAL A 1 6.55 -0.45 3.20
C VAL A 1 5.31 -0.25 4.07
N ILE A 2 5.02 0.97 4.54
CA ILE A 2 3.83 1.27 5.38
C ILE A 2 2.53 0.77 4.74
N ALA A 3 2.35 1.05 3.45
CA ALA A 3 1.20 0.59 2.66
C ALA A 3 0.99 -0.94 2.64
N ALA A 4 2.08 -1.72 2.73
CA ALA A 4 2.03 -3.18 2.73
C ALA A 4 1.84 -3.77 4.14
N VAL A 5 2.37 -3.11 5.17
CA VAL A 5 2.31 -3.58 6.56
C VAL A 5 0.98 -3.20 7.23
N SER A 6 0.38 -2.07 6.86
CA SER A 6 -0.85 -1.55 7.47
C SER A 6 -2.05 -2.52 7.41
N PRO A 7 -2.36 -3.17 6.27
CA PRO A 7 -3.44 -4.17 6.22
C PRO A 7 -3.16 -5.41 7.07
N LEU A 8 -1.88 -5.83 7.14
CA LEU A 8 -1.46 -6.97 7.95
C LEU A 8 -1.64 -6.69 9.44
N MET A 9 -1.42 -5.45 9.89
CA MET A 9 -1.72 -5.02 11.26
C MET A 9 -3.22 -5.00 11.54
N GLY A 10 -4.05 -4.56 10.61
CA GLY A 10 -5.51 -4.61 10.76
C GLY A 10 -6.05 -6.05 10.87
N LEU A 11 -5.47 -6.97 10.10
CA LEU A 11 -5.75 -8.40 10.15
C LEU A 11 -5.21 -9.06 11.43
N LEU A 12 -4.09 -8.61 11.99
CA LEU A 12 -3.68 -9.05 13.32
C LEU A 12 -4.75 -8.65 14.36
N GLY A 13 -5.27 -7.43 14.27
CA GLY A 13 -6.34 -6.93 15.14
C GLY A 13 -7.63 -7.73 15.05
N THR A 14 -8.04 -8.20 13.85
CA THR A 14 -9.22 -9.07 13.73
C THR A 14 -9.01 -10.38 14.45
N VAL A 15 -7.85 -11.00 14.28
CA VAL A 15 -7.52 -12.27 14.95
C VAL A 15 -7.56 -12.08 16.46
N THR A 16 -6.95 -11.01 16.98
CA THR A 16 -6.99 -10.71 18.43
C THR A 16 -8.41 -10.46 18.92
N GLY A 17 -9.22 -9.67 18.21
CA GLY A 17 -10.61 -9.38 18.61
C GLY A 17 -11.51 -10.62 18.58
N MET A 18 -11.31 -11.52 17.61
CA MET A 18 -12.02 -12.79 17.55
C MET A 18 -11.59 -13.74 18.69
N ILE A 19 -10.32 -13.75 19.09
CA ILE A 19 -9.87 -14.51 20.27
C ILE A 19 -10.57 -14.02 21.53
N SER A 20 -10.60 -12.70 21.78
CA SER A 20 -11.34 -12.13 22.91
C SER A 20 -12.83 -12.45 22.88
N THR A 21 -13.43 -12.53 21.70
CA THR A 21 -14.84 -12.92 21.54
C THR A 21 -15.06 -14.38 21.95
N PHE A 22 -14.15 -15.29 21.61
CA PHE A 22 -14.22 -16.69 22.04
C PHE A 22 -14.01 -16.88 23.55
N ASP A 23 -13.17 -16.06 24.17
CA ASP A 23 -13.01 -16.08 25.63
C ASP A 23 -14.32 -15.72 26.35
N ILE A 24 -15.02 -14.68 25.86
CA ILE A 24 -16.35 -14.28 26.37
C ILE A 24 -17.37 -15.41 26.23
N ILE A 25 -17.40 -16.11 25.08
CA ILE A 25 -18.28 -17.26 24.86
C ILE A 25 -17.99 -18.37 25.88
N THR A 26 -16.71 -18.58 26.21
CA THR A 26 -16.29 -19.66 27.12
C THR A 26 -16.68 -19.35 28.57
N GLU A 27 -16.60 -18.08 28.98
CA GLU A 27 -16.91 -17.65 30.35
C GLU A 27 -18.41 -17.45 30.60
N PHE A 28 -19.12 -16.82 29.66
CA PHE A 28 -20.52 -16.42 29.82
C PHE A 28 -21.51 -17.27 29.00
N GLY A 29 -21.01 -18.23 28.22
CA GLY A 29 -21.81 -18.97 27.25
C GLY A 29 -22.28 -18.09 26.08
N THR A 30 -23.18 -18.62 25.25
CA THR A 30 -23.78 -17.89 24.11
C THR A 30 -24.96 -17.00 24.52
N GLY A 31 -25.10 -16.69 25.82
CA GLY A 31 -26.32 -16.14 26.41
C GLY A 31 -26.62 -14.68 26.07
N ASP A 32 -25.62 -13.86 25.74
CA ASP A 32 -25.81 -12.46 25.36
C ASP A 32 -25.29 -12.13 23.95
N PRO A 33 -26.17 -12.10 22.92
CA PRO A 33 -25.81 -11.76 21.54
C PRO A 33 -25.17 -10.38 21.38
N LYS A 34 -25.39 -9.47 22.34
CA LYS A 34 -24.84 -8.10 22.29
C LYS A 34 -23.34 -8.09 22.55
N LEU A 35 -22.87 -8.94 23.46
CA LEU A 35 -21.43 -9.10 23.74
C LEU A 35 -20.70 -9.71 22.54
N LEU A 36 -21.32 -10.71 21.91
CA LEU A 36 -20.77 -11.37 20.72
C LEU A 36 -20.65 -10.40 19.53
N SER A 37 -21.73 -9.67 19.24
CA SER A 37 -21.74 -8.70 18.14
C SER A 37 -20.75 -7.55 18.37
N SER A 38 -20.54 -7.14 19.63
CA SER A 38 -19.53 -6.12 19.97
C SER A 38 -18.10 -6.59 19.65
N GLY A 39 -17.73 -7.82 20.01
CA GLY A 39 -16.38 -8.35 19.76
C GLY A 39 -16.07 -8.50 18.26
N ILE A 40 -17.04 -8.97 17.48
CA ILE A 40 -16.93 -9.07 16.02
C ILE A 40 -16.83 -7.68 15.38
N SER A 41 -17.64 -6.71 15.86
CA SER A 41 -17.59 -5.34 15.35
C SER A 41 -16.22 -4.71 15.57
N ILE A 42 -15.61 -4.90 16.74
CA ILE A 42 -14.26 -4.40 17.03
C ILE A 42 -13.24 -5.02 16.07
N ALA A 43 -13.31 -6.34 15.85
CA ALA A 43 -12.44 -7.03 14.89
C ALA A 43 -12.57 -6.41 13.49
N LEU A 44 -13.78 -6.17 12.99
CA LEU A 44 -13.97 -5.59 11.66
C LEU A 44 -13.41 -4.15 11.55
N VAL A 45 -13.59 -3.33 12.59
CA VAL A 45 -13.10 -1.95 12.62
C VAL A 45 -11.56 -1.90 12.54
N THR A 46 -10.83 -2.84 13.16
CA THR A 46 -9.36 -2.84 13.05
C THR A 46 -8.87 -3.10 11.63
N THR A 47 -9.59 -3.93 10.85
CA THR A 47 -9.28 -4.12 9.42
C THR A 47 -9.60 -2.88 8.62
N GLU A 48 -10.75 -2.26 8.87
CA GLU A 48 -11.14 -1.02 8.20
C GLU A 48 -10.08 0.07 8.38
N VAL A 49 -9.60 0.28 9.62
CA VAL A 49 -8.54 1.26 9.92
C VAL A 49 -7.23 0.91 9.22
N GLY A 50 -6.85 -0.37 9.21
CA GLY A 50 -5.65 -0.83 8.50
C GLY A 50 -5.70 -0.54 6.99
N LEU A 51 -6.88 -0.68 6.38
CA LEU A 51 -7.12 -0.34 4.97
C LEU A 51 -7.19 1.17 4.73
N ALA A 52 -7.82 1.92 5.64
CA ALA A 52 -7.93 3.38 5.56
C ALA A 52 -6.56 4.07 5.54
N VAL A 53 -5.54 3.47 6.18
CA VAL A 53 -4.15 3.96 6.12
C VAL A 53 -3.40 3.41 4.89
N ALA A 54 -3.64 2.15 4.51
CA ALA A 54 -2.94 1.51 3.40
C ALA A 54 -3.25 2.12 2.02
N ILE A 55 -4.53 2.42 1.77
CA ILE A 55 -5.00 2.92 0.46
C ILE A 55 -4.35 4.27 0.12
N PRO A 56 -4.40 5.31 0.98
CA PRO A 56 -3.72 6.57 0.70
C PRO A 56 -2.21 6.38 0.54
N ALA A 57 -1.58 5.57 1.40
CA ALA A 57 -0.14 5.33 1.33
C ALA A 57 0.31 4.69 0.00
N LEU A 58 -0.51 3.79 -0.57
CA LEU A 58 -0.25 3.22 -1.89
C LEU A 58 -0.38 4.25 -3.01
N ILE A 59 -1.43 5.06 -2.98
CA ILE A 59 -1.68 6.09 -4.00
C ILE A 59 -0.52 7.09 -4.03
N PHE A 60 -0.16 7.67 -2.88
CA PHE A 60 0.95 8.61 -2.80
C PHE A 60 2.28 7.97 -3.18
N GLY A 61 2.55 6.74 -2.73
CA GLY A 61 3.77 6.02 -3.08
C GLY A 61 3.93 5.83 -4.59
N ASN A 62 2.86 5.47 -5.29
CA ASN A 62 2.87 5.28 -6.73
C ASN A 62 3.03 6.61 -7.50
N LEU A 63 2.36 7.68 -7.05
CA LEU A 63 2.49 8.99 -7.68
C LEU A 63 3.92 9.52 -7.59
N LEU A 64 4.53 9.47 -6.40
CA LEU A 64 5.91 9.93 -6.20
C LEU A 64 6.91 9.07 -7.00
N SER A 65 6.70 7.77 -7.06
CA SER A 65 7.56 6.87 -7.83
C SER A 65 7.47 7.17 -9.33
N GLY A 66 6.27 7.42 -9.86
CA GLY A 66 6.09 7.81 -11.27
C GLY A 66 6.76 9.15 -11.60
N TRP A 67 6.73 10.12 -10.67
CA TRP A 67 7.45 11.38 -10.84
C TRP A 67 8.95 11.20 -10.82
N ALA A 68 9.47 10.35 -9.92
CA ALA A 68 10.89 10.03 -9.86
C ALA A 68 11.39 9.36 -11.15
N GLU A 69 10.60 8.41 -11.71
CA GLU A 69 10.95 7.76 -12.97
C GLU A 69 10.95 8.77 -14.14
N SER A 70 9.98 9.68 -14.19
CA SER A 70 9.93 10.72 -15.23
C SER A 70 11.18 11.62 -15.20
N ILE A 71 11.61 12.03 -14.00
CA ILE A 71 12.84 12.83 -13.84
C ILE A 71 14.06 12.05 -14.30
N LYS A 72 14.14 10.76 -13.95
CA LYS A 72 15.23 9.88 -14.34
C LYS A 72 15.29 9.68 -15.86
N ASP A 73 14.15 9.50 -16.52
CA ASP A 73 14.06 9.40 -17.97
C ASP A 73 14.55 10.67 -18.67
N ASP A 74 14.21 11.85 -18.12
CA ASP A 74 14.66 13.12 -18.69
C ASP A 74 16.17 13.33 -18.50
N MET A 75 16.73 12.91 -17.37
CA MET A 75 18.17 12.90 -17.14
C MET A 75 18.88 11.95 -18.12
N GLU A 76 18.32 10.76 -18.38
CA GLU A 76 18.88 9.79 -19.32
C GLU A 76 18.88 10.35 -20.76
N LYS A 77 17.78 10.97 -21.20
CA LYS A 77 17.70 11.64 -22.50
C LYS A 77 18.72 12.78 -22.62
N ALA A 78 18.89 13.59 -21.57
CA ALA A 78 19.88 14.67 -21.56
C ALA A 78 21.30 14.13 -21.69
N ALA A 79 21.64 13.06 -20.96
CA ALA A 79 22.95 12.41 -21.05
C ALA A 79 23.20 11.82 -22.45
N LEU A 80 22.21 11.13 -23.03
CA LEU A 80 22.28 10.59 -24.39
C LEU A 80 22.51 11.70 -25.43
N ARG A 81 21.84 12.85 -25.28
CA ARG A 81 22.03 14.01 -26.17
C ARG A 81 23.47 14.52 -26.12
N VAL A 82 24.04 14.67 -24.92
CA VAL A 82 25.45 15.10 -24.76
C VAL A 82 26.41 14.09 -25.38
N MET A 83 26.20 12.79 -25.16
CA MET A 83 27.04 11.75 -25.75
C MET A 83 26.98 11.73 -27.27
N ASN A 84 25.78 11.90 -27.86
CA ASN A 84 25.61 11.93 -29.30
C ASN A 84 26.32 13.13 -29.95
N LEU A 85 26.32 14.29 -29.28
CA LEU A 85 27.07 15.47 -29.74
C LEU A 85 28.59 15.21 -29.72
N TYR A 86 29.10 14.59 -28.66
CA TYR A 86 30.53 14.30 -28.54
C TYR A 86 31.01 13.20 -29.52
N LYS A 87 30.14 12.23 -29.85
CA LYS A 87 30.48 11.12 -30.75
C LYS A 87 30.37 11.44 -32.24
N GLY A 88 30.02 12.68 -32.61
CA GLY A 88 30.13 13.20 -33.97
C GLY A 88 29.41 12.37 -35.05
N LYS A 89 28.26 11.76 -34.75
CA LYS A 89 27.44 11.08 -35.76
C LYS A 89 26.43 12.07 -36.37
N PRO A 90 26.46 12.34 -37.69
CA PRO A 90 25.51 13.24 -38.33
C PRO A 90 24.11 12.60 -38.38
N LEU A 91 23.10 13.42 -38.09
CA LEU A 91 21.67 13.08 -38.03
C LEU A 91 21.03 12.91 -39.43
N ILE A 92 21.60 12.08 -40.31
CA ILE A 92 21.10 11.93 -41.71
C ILE A 92 20.79 10.47 -42.09
N GLN A 93 20.18 9.66 -41.22
CA GLN A 93 19.64 8.37 -41.65
C GLN A 93 18.42 7.88 -40.87
N GLN A 94 17.40 8.74 -40.71
CA GLN A 94 16.01 8.30 -40.46
C GLN A 94 14.97 9.02 -41.32
N ALA A 95 15.42 9.73 -42.36
CA ALA A 95 14.54 10.22 -43.42
C ALA A 95 14.86 9.47 -44.73
N ALA A 96 14.58 8.17 -44.75
CA ALA A 96 14.48 7.35 -45.96
C ALA A 96 13.59 6.15 -45.63
#